data_AF-A0A9P6QMX9-F1
#
_entry.id   AF-A0A9P6QMX9-F1
#
_cell.length_a   1.000
_cell.length_b   1.000
_cell.length_c   1.000
_cell.angle_alpha   90.00
_cell.angle_beta   90.00
_cell.angle_gamma   90.00
#
_symmetry.space_group_name_H-M   'P 1'
#
loop_
_entity.id
_entity.type
_entity.pdbx_description
1 polymer ?
#
loop_
_entity_poly.entity_id
_entity_poly.type
_entity_poly.pdbx_seq_one_letter_code
_entity_poly.pdbx_strand_id
1 'polypeptide(L)'
;MNPKNVKALFRSAKALFALELFPEAVDCCEHALLNDPDNQPVKDELAKIKAEFERREKIRIAKELREQKIREKKLLIEGALEKRGIRSAATPGFKPDHPHEIQLDQELDQLTVPTFFLYPEHNESDLIQAFNEQDTIGEQLAEIFYEAAPWDPEHKYQPETVQTYFETEDQGGNIGLMKVGLNVKFLTVLTHKKYVLRDGLARFIVVPKEDTQWKKDWLAKYGK
;
A
#
# COMPACT_ATOMS: atom_id res chain seq x y z
N MET A 1 45.50 -29.25 21.67
CA MET A 1 44.83 -27.99 22.08
C MET A 1 44.25 -28.20 23.47
N ASN A 2 44.43 -27.25 24.40
CA ASN A 2 43.87 -27.35 25.76
C ASN A 2 42.49 -26.68 25.78
N PRO A 3 41.38 -27.45 25.84
CA PRO A 3 40.01 -26.91 25.80
C PRO A 3 39.65 -26.07 27.04
N LYS A 4 40.49 -26.06 28.08
CA LYS A 4 40.31 -25.27 29.31
C LYS A 4 41.04 -23.92 29.29
N ASN A 5 41.67 -23.55 28.17
CA ASN A 5 42.41 -22.29 28.08
C ASN A 5 41.48 -21.09 27.92
N VAL A 6 41.20 -20.40 29.03
CA VAL A 6 40.36 -19.20 29.12
C VAL A 6 40.76 -18.12 28.10
N LYS A 7 42.06 -17.89 27.85
CA LYS A 7 42.52 -16.89 26.86
C LYS A 7 42.18 -17.29 25.43
N ALA A 8 42.24 -18.58 25.12
CA ALA A 8 41.88 -19.09 23.78
C ALA A 8 40.36 -19.00 23.57
N LEU A 9 39.57 -19.37 24.58
CA LEU A 9 38.11 -19.24 24.56
C LEU A 9 37.66 -17.78 24.44
N PHE A 10 38.26 -16.87 25.19
CA PHE A 10 37.96 -15.43 25.09
C PHE A 10 38.29 -14.84 23.72
N ARG A 11 39.42 -15.22 23.11
CA ARG A 11 39.76 -14.82 21.73
C ARG A 11 38.77 -15.38 20.72
N SER A 12 38.32 -16.62 20.93
CA SER A 12 37.32 -17.27 20.06
C SER A 12 35.97 -16.56 20.17
N ALA A 13 35.50 -16.25 21.38
CA ALA A 13 34.28 -15.48 21.61
C ALA A 13 34.31 -14.11 20.90
N LYS A 14 35.44 -13.38 20.98
CA LYS A 14 35.60 -12.11 20.26
C LYS A 14 35.57 -12.27 18.74
N ALA A 15 36.20 -13.32 18.22
CA ALA A 15 36.18 -13.61 16.79
C ALA A 15 34.76 -13.96 16.32
N LEU A 16 34.06 -14.83 17.06
CA LEU A 16 32.68 -15.23 16.77
C LEU A 16 31.71 -14.06 16.89
N PHE A 17 31.89 -13.19 17.88
CA PHE A 17 31.12 -11.96 18.01
C PHE A 17 31.34 -11.02 16.82
N ALA A 18 32.59 -10.88 16.35
CA ALA A 18 32.89 -10.11 15.15
C ALA A 18 32.34 -10.73 13.85
N LEU A 19 32.15 -12.06 13.85
CA LEU A 19 31.49 -12.81 12.78
C LEU A 19 29.96 -12.88 12.95
N GLU A 20 29.40 -12.22 13.98
CA GLU A 20 27.96 -12.19 14.29
C GLU A 20 27.37 -13.58 14.61
N LEU A 21 28.22 -14.52 15.00
CA LEU A 21 27.85 -15.86 15.49
C LEU A 21 27.63 -15.79 17.01
N PHE A 22 26.55 -15.11 17.41
CA PHE A 22 26.29 -14.80 18.81
C PHE A 22 26.08 -16.03 19.71
N PRO A 23 25.32 -17.08 19.31
CA PRO A 23 25.16 -18.28 20.14
C PRO A 23 26.50 -18.95 20.48
N GLU A 24 27.38 -19.09 19.48
CA GLU A 24 28.70 -19.70 19.62
C GLU A 24 29.65 -18.80 20.44
N ALA A 25 29.52 -17.48 20.30
CA ALA A 25 30.29 -16.52 21.09
C ALA A 25 29.90 -16.55 22.57
N VAL A 26 28.60 -16.67 22.87
CA VAL A 26 28.07 -16.86 24.23
C VAL A 26 28.59 -18.17 24.82
N ASP A 27 28.52 -19.27 24.06
CA ASP A 27 29.00 -20.58 24.48
C ASP A 27 30.49 -20.57 24.84
N CYS A 28 31.33 -19.91 24.02
CA CYS A 28 32.75 -19.73 24.32
C CYS A 28 33.01 -18.96 25.62
N CYS A 29 32.23 -17.92 25.89
CA CYS A 29 32.32 -17.14 27.13
C CYS A 29 31.82 -17.92 28.34
N GLU A 30 30.73 -18.68 28.22
CA GLU A 30 30.20 -19.54 29.30
C GLU A 30 31.19 -20.67 29.64
N HIS A 31 31.79 -21.31 28.64
CA HIS A 31 32.88 -22.27 28.83
C HIS A 31 34.13 -21.65 29.46
N ALA A 32 34.47 -20.41 29.14
CA ALA A 32 35.57 -19.71 29.79
C ALA A 32 35.29 -19.46 31.28
N LEU A 33 34.06 -19.06 31.63
CA LEU A 33 33.63 -18.83 33.02
C LEU A 33 33.49 -20.12 33.83
N LEU A 34 33.20 -21.26 33.20
CA LEU A 34 33.24 -22.56 33.88
C LEU A 34 34.66 -22.90 34.40
N ASN A 35 35.70 -22.40 33.73
CA ASN A 35 37.10 -22.65 34.13
C ASN A 35 37.69 -21.52 35.00
N ASP A 36 37.18 -20.29 34.86
CA ASP A 36 37.57 -19.12 35.67
C ASP A 36 36.35 -18.23 35.96
N PRO A 37 35.56 -18.56 37.00
CA PRO A 37 34.28 -17.89 37.28
C PRO A 37 34.40 -16.41 37.65
N ASP A 38 35.58 -15.95 38.08
CA ASP A 38 35.81 -14.57 38.52
C ASP A 38 36.47 -13.68 37.46
N ASN A 39 36.59 -14.18 36.23
CA ASN A 39 37.19 -13.44 35.12
C ASN A 39 36.31 -12.27 34.64
N GLN A 40 36.56 -11.07 35.18
CA GLN A 40 35.77 -9.88 34.84
C GLN A 40 35.75 -9.54 33.34
N PRO A 41 36.89 -9.57 32.60
CA PRO A 41 36.87 -9.34 31.16
C PRO A 41 35.94 -10.27 30.37
N VAL A 42 35.85 -11.55 30.76
CA VAL A 42 34.95 -12.52 30.12
C VAL A 42 33.49 -12.23 30.46
N LYS A 43 33.19 -11.84 31.71
CA LYS A 43 31.83 -11.42 32.13
C LYS A 43 31.36 -10.19 31.34
N ASP A 44 32.21 -9.19 31.19
CA ASP A 44 31.89 -7.96 30.47
C ASP A 44 31.63 -8.24 28.98
N GLU A 45 32.46 -9.07 28.34
CA GLU A 45 32.27 -9.46 26.95
C GLU A 45 31.00 -10.31 26.78
N LEU A 46 30.72 -11.25 27.69
CA LEU A 46 29.49 -12.03 27.67
C LEU A 46 28.24 -11.15 27.77
N ALA A 47 28.24 -10.18 28.69
CA ALA A 47 27.13 -9.23 28.84
C ALA A 47 26.92 -8.40 27.55
N LYS A 48 28.01 -7.96 26.93
CA LYS A 48 27.99 -7.23 25.65
C LYS A 48 27.45 -8.09 24.51
N ILE A 49 27.91 -9.34 24.37
CA ILE A 49 27.45 -10.27 23.34
C ILE A 49 25.95 -10.55 23.51
N LYS A 50 25.50 -10.85 24.74
CA LYS A 50 24.08 -11.10 25.04
C LYS A 50 23.21 -9.90 24.72
N ALA A 51 23.62 -8.70 25.12
CA ALA A 51 22.88 -7.46 24.84
C ALA A 51 22.74 -7.20 23.33
N GLU A 52 23.80 -7.38 22.54
CA GLU A 52 23.76 -7.18 21.09
C GLU A 52 22.96 -8.27 20.38
N PHE A 53 23.06 -9.53 20.84
CA PHE A 53 22.25 -10.63 20.34
C PHE A 53 20.76 -10.37 20.54
N GLU A 54 20.34 -10.02 21.76
CA GLU A 54 18.95 -9.68 22.07
C GLU A 54 18.44 -8.50 21.23
N ARG A 55 19.27 -7.46 21.04
CA ARG A 55 18.93 -6.31 20.21
C ARG A 55 18.64 -6.74 18.76
N ARG A 56 19.50 -7.59 18.19
CA ARG A 56 19.36 -8.07 16.81
C ARG A 56 18.19 -9.03 16.64
N GLU A 57 17.97 -9.93 17.59
CA GLU A 57 16.82 -10.83 17.58
C GLU A 57 15.51 -10.05 17.63
N LYS A 58 15.40 -9.01 18.46
CA LYS A 58 14.22 -8.12 18.50
C LYS A 58 13.97 -7.46 17.15
N ILE A 59 15.01 -6.94 16.50
CA ILE A 59 14.89 -6.32 15.17
C ILE A 59 14.46 -7.37 14.12
N ARG A 60 15.04 -8.56 14.15
CA ARG A 60 14.72 -9.66 13.22
C ARG A 60 13.26 -10.09 13.37
N ILE A 61 12.83 -10.37 14.59
CA ILE A 61 11.45 -10.77 14.90
C ILE A 61 10.47 -9.66 14.51
N ALA A 62 10.77 -8.40 14.84
CA ALA A 62 9.92 -7.27 14.46
C ALA A 62 9.78 -7.12 12.92
N LYS A 63 10.88 -7.31 12.19
CA LYS A 63 10.89 -7.30 10.72
C LYS A 63 10.04 -8.46 10.17
N GLU A 64 10.24 -9.67 10.67
CA GLU A 64 9.51 -10.85 10.22
C GLU A 64 8.00 -10.73 10.49
N LEU A 65 7.61 -10.30 11.69
CA LEU A 65 6.21 -10.03 12.04
C LEU A 65 5.59 -8.96 11.14
N ARG A 66 6.34 -7.89 10.80
CA ARG A 66 5.86 -6.85 9.89
C ARG A 66 5.65 -7.41 8.48
N GLU A 67 6.59 -8.20 7.98
CA GLU A 67 6.48 -8.84 6.66
C GLU A 67 5.33 -9.85 6.60
N GLN A 68 5.13 -10.63 7.67
CA GLN A 68 3.98 -11.54 7.79
C GLN A 68 2.66 -10.78 7.72
N LYS A 69 2.50 -9.71 8.51
CA LYS A 69 1.29 -8.86 8.47
C LYS A 69 1.03 -8.25 7.09
N ILE A 70 2.08 -7.80 6.40
CA ILE A 70 1.95 -7.26 5.03
C ILE A 70 1.47 -8.34 4.06
N ARG A 71 2.05 -9.55 4.14
CA ARG A 71 1.64 -10.69 3.30
C ARG A 71 0.20 -11.11 3.56
N GLU A 72 -0.19 -11.21 4.83
CA GLU A 72 -1.56 -11.55 5.23
C GLU A 72 -2.57 -10.49 4.74
N LYS A 73 -2.30 -9.20 4.99
CA LYS A 73 -3.14 -8.10 4.49
C LYS A 73 -3.29 -8.17 2.97
N LYS A 74 -2.19 -8.39 2.25
CA LYS A 74 -2.20 -8.50 0.78
C LYS A 74 -3.08 -9.66 0.31
N LEU A 75 -2.92 -10.84 0.91
CA LEU A 75 -3.71 -12.02 0.55
C LEU A 75 -5.21 -11.81 0.80
N LEU A 76 -5.56 -11.16 1.91
CA LEU A 76 -6.95 -10.83 2.24
C LEU A 76 -7.57 -9.89 1.21
N ILE A 77 -6.84 -8.84 0.79
CA ILE A 77 -7.30 -7.91 -0.24
C ILE A 77 -7.45 -8.63 -1.58
N GLU A 78 -6.46 -9.43 -2.00
CA GLU A 78 -6.51 -10.20 -3.25
C GLU A 78 -7.72 -11.14 -3.27
N GLY A 79 -7.96 -11.88 -2.18
CA GLY A 79 -9.14 -12.73 -2.05
C GLY A 79 -10.46 -11.96 -2.07
N ALA A 80 -10.51 -10.77 -1.45
CA ALA A 80 -11.71 -9.93 -1.46
C ALA A 80 -12.02 -9.36 -2.85
N LEU A 81 -10.99 -8.97 -3.62
CA LEU A 81 -11.13 -8.52 -5.00
C LEU A 81 -11.61 -9.66 -5.91
N GLU A 82 -11.01 -10.85 -5.76
CA GLU A 82 -11.39 -12.05 -6.53
C GLU A 82 -12.84 -12.47 -6.23
N LYS A 83 -13.23 -12.52 -4.95
CA LYS A 83 -14.60 -12.85 -4.51
C LYS A 83 -15.65 -11.94 -5.16
N ARG A 84 -15.31 -10.68 -5.42
CA ARG A 84 -16.18 -9.68 -6.05
C ARG A 84 -16.09 -9.68 -7.58
N GLY A 85 -15.14 -10.39 -8.17
CA GLY A 85 -14.89 -10.36 -9.61
C GLY A 85 -14.27 -9.04 -10.10
N ILE A 86 -13.55 -8.33 -9.22
CA ILE A 86 -12.88 -7.07 -9.56
C ILE A 86 -11.59 -7.40 -10.31
N ARG A 87 -11.46 -6.86 -11.53
CA ARG A 87 -10.25 -7.03 -12.33
C ARG A 87 -9.23 -6.00 -11.89
N SER A 88 -8.07 -6.45 -11.39
CA SER A 88 -6.96 -5.58 -11.05
C SER A 88 -5.76 -5.84 -11.96
N ALA A 89 -4.98 -4.79 -12.21
CA ALA A 89 -3.72 -4.89 -12.95
C ALA A 89 -2.67 -4.01 -12.28
N ALA A 90 -1.42 -4.46 -12.30
CA ALA A 90 -0.28 -3.71 -11.77
C ALA A 90 0.66 -3.34 -12.91
N THR A 91 1.16 -2.11 -12.87
CA THR A 91 2.14 -1.58 -13.82
C THR A 91 3.54 -1.83 -13.27
N PRO A 92 4.40 -2.61 -13.97
CA PRO A 92 5.74 -2.91 -13.49
C PRO A 92 6.55 -1.65 -13.21
N GLY A 93 7.09 -1.53 -12.00
CA GLY A 93 7.92 -0.39 -11.58
C GLY A 93 7.15 0.88 -11.23
N PHE A 94 5.82 0.90 -11.36
CA PHE A 94 5.01 2.02 -10.89
C PHE A 94 4.99 2.05 -9.37
N LYS A 95 5.21 3.24 -8.82
CA LYS A 95 5.04 3.54 -7.40
C LYS A 95 4.03 4.67 -7.32
N PRO A 96 2.86 4.46 -6.69
CA PRO A 96 1.91 5.53 -6.46
C PRO A 96 2.60 6.69 -5.72
N ASP A 97 2.31 7.92 -6.14
CA ASP A 97 2.82 9.15 -5.49
C ASP A 97 1.98 9.54 -4.26
N HIS A 98 1.21 8.60 -3.71
CA HIS A 98 0.41 8.78 -2.51
C HIS A 98 0.50 7.53 -1.61
N PRO A 99 0.29 7.68 -0.30
CA PRO A 99 0.44 6.59 0.66
C PRO A 99 -0.79 5.66 0.77
N HIS A 100 -1.90 5.99 0.10
CA HIS A 100 -3.17 5.30 0.28
C HIS A 100 -3.22 3.97 -0.49
N GLU A 101 -3.70 2.92 0.19
CA GLU A 101 -3.85 1.56 -0.32
C GLU A 101 -5.31 1.10 -0.16
N ILE A 102 -5.71 0.08 -0.93
CA ILE A 102 -6.98 -0.62 -0.72
C ILE A 102 -7.02 -1.18 0.72
N GLN A 103 -8.18 -1.07 1.35
CA GLN A 103 -8.44 -1.65 2.66
C GLN A 103 -9.68 -2.53 2.62
N LEU A 104 -9.71 -3.54 3.48
CA LEU A 104 -10.84 -4.42 3.70
C LEU A 104 -11.27 -4.27 5.16
N ASP A 105 -12.50 -3.80 5.36
CA ASP A 105 -13.19 -3.96 6.63
C ASP A 105 -13.67 -5.41 6.72
N GLN A 106 -13.07 -6.19 7.62
CA GLN A 106 -13.38 -7.60 7.79
C GLN A 106 -14.70 -7.84 8.54
N GLU A 107 -15.14 -6.89 9.37
CA GLU A 107 -16.38 -7.02 10.13
C GLU A 107 -17.58 -6.82 9.22
N LEU A 108 -17.50 -5.80 8.35
CA LEU A 108 -18.55 -5.47 7.40
C LEU A 108 -18.41 -6.19 6.05
N ASP A 109 -17.26 -6.84 5.79
CA ASP A 109 -16.86 -7.36 4.47
C ASP A 109 -17.06 -6.29 3.39
N GLN A 110 -16.39 -5.14 3.56
CA GLN A 110 -16.45 -4.00 2.63
C GLN A 110 -15.07 -3.51 2.24
N LEU A 111 -14.88 -3.23 0.97
CA LEU A 111 -13.64 -2.61 0.46
C LEU A 111 -13.74 -1.09 0.47
N THR A 112 -12.64 -0.45 0.84
CA THR A 112 -12.38 0.95 0.51
C THR A 112 -11.21 1.04 -0.45
N VAL A 113 -11.37 1.82 -1.52
CA VAL A 113 -10.39 1.93 -2.59
C VAL A 113 -9.99 3.41 -2.75
N PRO A 114 -8.68 3.72 -2.73
CA PRO A 114 -8.21 5.05 -3.07
C PRO A 114 -8.65 5.45 -4.49
N THR A 115 -9.23 6.64 -4.64
CA THR A 115 -9.93 7.03 -5.86
C THR A 115 -9.58 8.45 -6.28
N PHE A 116 -9.13 8.61 -7.53
CA PHE A 116 -8.97 9.92 -8.16
C PHE A 116 -10.25 10.35 -8.88
N PHE A 117 -10.65 11.59 -8.67
CA PHE A 117 -11.57 12.32 -9.52
C PHE A 117 -10.77 13.36 -10.31
N LEU A 118 -10.79 13.23 -11.64
CA LEU A 118 -9.99 14.04 -12.56
C LEU A 118 -10.87 15.10 -13.23
N TYR A 119 -10.40 16.34 -13.26
CA TYR A 119 -11.07 17.50 -13.89
C TYR A 119 -10.23 18.01 -15.05
N PRO A 120 -10.23 17.31 -16.21
CA PRO A 120 -9.32 17.61 -17.30
C PRO A 120 -9.52 18.99 -17.94
N GLU A 121 -10.67 19.64 -17.74
CA GLU A 121 -10.91 21.02 -18.21
C GLU A 121 -10.03 22.04 -17.50
N HIS A 122 -9.81 21.81 -16.20
CA HIS A 122 -9.05 22.69 -15.31
C HIS A 122 -7.64 22.17 -15.04
N ASN A 123 -7.33 20.95 -15.49
CA ASN A 123 -6.08 20.23 -15.17
C ASN A 123 -5.90 20.05 -13.65
N GLU A 124 -7.00 19.71 -12.98
CA GLU A 124 -7.07 19.52 -11.53
C GLU A 124 -7.52 18.10 -11.19
N SER A 125 -7.29 17.68 -9.95
CA SER A 125 -7.73 16.37 -9.46
C SER A 125 -7.88 16.32 -7.95
N ASP A 126 -8.84 15.55 -7.46
CA ASP A 126 -8.99 15.19 -6.05
C ASP A 126 -8.65 13.72 -5.82
N LEU A 127 -7.95 13.43 -4.72
CA LEU A 127 -7.66 12.08 -4.26
C LEU A 127 -8.47 11.77 -3.00
N ILE A 128 -9.43 10.87 -3.13
CA ILE A 128 -10.16 10.30 -2.01
C ILE A 128 -9.35 9.13 -1.45
N GLN A 129 -8.96 9.25 -0.20
CA GLN A 129 -8.07 8.29 0.44
C GLN A 129 -8.68 6.89 0.55
N ALA A 130 -9.99 6.83 0.83
CA ALA A 130 -10.73 5.61 1.08
C ALA A 130 -12.19 5.78 0.65
N PHE A 131 -12.52 5.40 -0.59
CA PHE A 131 -13.89 5.44 -1.08
C PHE A 131 -14.55 4.07 -0.90
N ASN A 132 -15.65 3.99 -0.14
CA ASN A 132 -16.32 2.73 0.16
C ASN A 132 -17.06 2.18 -1.07
N GLU A 133 -16.93 0.89 -1.32
CA GLU A 133 -17.57 0.22 -2.45
C GLU A 133 -19.12 0.26 -2.42
N GLN A 134 -19.72 0.50 -1.25
CA GLN A 134 -21.17 0.59 -1.07
C GLN A 134 -21.75 1.98 -1.35
N ASP A 135 -20.92 3.02 -1.33
CA ASP A 135 -21.31 4.40 -1.57
C ASP A 135 -21.50 4.64 -3.07
N THR A 136 -22.28 5.68 -3.40
CA THR A 136 -22.52 6.07 -4.79
C THR A 136 -21.53 7.13 -5.27
N ILE A 137 -21.31 7.17 -6.58
CA ILE A 137 -20.45 8.21 -7.19
C ILE A 137 -20.99 9.62 -6.90
N GLY A 138 -22.32 9.79 -6.91
CA GLY A 138 -22.97 11.07 -6.66
C GLY A 138 -22.78 11.57 -5.24
N GLU A 139 -22.91 10.69 -4.23
CA GLU A 139 -22.67 11.05 -2.83
C GLU A 139 -21.23 11.54 -2.62
N GLN A 140 -20.25 10.83 -3.18
CA GLN A 140 -18.84 11.23 -3.07
C GLN A 140 -18.56 12.56 -3.78
N LEU A 141 -19.14 12.80 -4.96
CA LEU A 141 -19.00 14.09 -5.64
C LEU A 141 -19.68 15.23 -4.88
N ALA A 142 -20.82 14.98 -4.25
CA ALA A 142 -21.50 15.98 -3.42
C ALA A 142 -20.64 16.38 -2.22
N GLU A 143 -19.90 15.44 -1.64
CA GLU A 143 -18.94 15.71 -0.57
C GLU A 143 -17.74 16.52 -1.08
N ILE A 144 -17.17 16.12 -2.23
CA ILE A 144 -16.02 16.82 -2.85
C ILE A 144 -16.37 18.29 -3.15
N PHE A 145 -17.54 18.53 -3.75
CA PHE A 145 -17.97 19.86 -4.18
C PHE A 145 -18.85 20.59 -3.16
N TYR A 146 -18.89 20.11 -1.92
CA TYR A 146 -19.62 20.76 -0.84
C TYR A 146 -19.10 22.18 -0.60
N GLU A 147 -17.78 22.37 -0.62
CA GLU A 147 -17.14 23.69 -0.60
C GLU A 147 -16.61 24.08 -1.99
N ALA A 148 -16.59 25.38 -2.28
CA ALA A 148 -16.07 25.88 -3.56
C ALA A 148 -14.59 25.54 -3.67
N ALA A 149 -14.22 24.81 -4.71
CA ALA A 149 -12.82 24.62 -5.02
C ALA A 149 -12.20 25.97 -5.46
N PRO A 150 -10.92 26.25 -5.15
CA PRO A 150 -10.26 27.47 -5.60
C PRO A 150 -10.26 27.66 -7.12
N TRP A 151 -10.31 26.55 -7.88
CA TRP A 151 -10.38 26.53 -9.33
C TRP A 151 -11.82 26.61 -9.89
N ASP A 152 -12.83 26.45 -9.04
CA ASP A 152 -14.25 26.60 -9.37
C ASP A 152 -14.99 27.50 -8.36
N PRO A 153 -14.65 28.81 -8.31
CA PRO A 153 -15.27 29.76 -7.40
C PRO A 153 -16.75 30.00 -7.71
N GLU A 154 -17.22 29.65 -8.91
CA GLU A 154 -18.60 29.81 -9.35
C GLU A 154 -19.47 28.55 -9.06
N HIS A 155 -18.89 27.50 -8.44
CA HIS A 155 -19.57 26.24 -8.16
C HIS A 155 -20.25 25.63 -9.40
N LYS A 156 -19.57 25.68 -10.55
CA LYS A 156 -20.06 25.07 -11.79
C LYS A 156 -19.99 23.56 -11.75
N TYR A 157 -19.09 22.97 -10.97
CA TYR A 157 -18.95 21.54 -10.77
C TYR A 157 -19.79 21.11 -9.57
N GLN A 158 -20.98 20.57 -9.88
CA GLN A 158 -21.91 19.99 -8.93
C GLN A 158 -22.48 18.68 -9.50
N PRO A 159 -22.95 17.73 -8.68
CA PRO A 159 -23.52 16.47 -9.16
C PRO A 159 -24.59 16.67 -10.27
N GLU A 160 -25.38 17.74 -10.20
CA GLU A 160 -26.43 18.05 -11.18
C GLU A 160 -25.86 18.57 -12.51
N THR A 161 -24.69 19.17 -12.51
CA THR A 161 -24.08 19.87 -13.65
C THR A 161 -22.95 19.08 -14.31
N VAL A 162 -22.44 18.03 -13.66
CA VAL A 162 -21.34 17.19 -14.18
C VAL A 162 -21.78 15.79 -14.58
N GLN A 163 -20.95 15.14 -15.39
CA GLN A 163 -21.09 13.74 -15.72
C GLN A 163 -19.75 13.02 -15.56
N THR A 164 -19.83 11.77 -15.13
CA THR A 164 -18.66 10.97 -14.80
C THR A 164 -18.42 9.88 -15.83
N TYR A 165 -17.15 9.58 -16.03
CA TYR A 165 -16.67 8.52 -16.90
C TYR A 165 -15.58 7.72 -16.20
N PHE A 166 -15.38 6.49 -16.65
CA PHE A 166 -14.13 5.77 -16.41
C PHE A 166 -13.53 5.33 -17.75
N GLU A 167 -12.22 5.08 -17.74
CA GLU A 167 -11.51 4.52 -18.87
C GLU A 167 -11.79 3.02 -18.98
N THR A 168 -12.29 2.60 -20.15
CA THR A 168 -12.49 1.19 -20.48
C THR A 168 -11.27 0.65 -21.18
N GLU A 169 -10.92 -0.59 -20.91
CA GLU A 169 -9.88 -1.31 -21.63
C GLU A 169 -10.48 -2.50 -22.38
N ASP A 170 -10.26 -2.56 -23.70
CA ASP A 170 -10.65 -3.71 -24.52
C ASP A 170 -9.54 -4.78 -24.60
N GLN A 171 -9.82 -5.90 -25.27
CA GLN A 171 -8.85 -6.99 -25.43
C GLN A 171 -7.63 -6.62 -26.30
N GLY A 172 -7.74 -5.55 -27.09
CA GLY A 172 -6.67 -5.02 -27.92
C GLY A 172 -5.82 -3.94 -27.23
N GLY A 173 -6.14 -3.59 -25.98
CA GLY A 173 -5.48 -2.51 -25.24
C GLY A 173 -5.94 -1.11 -25.64
N ASN A 174 -7.02 -0.98 -26.42
CA ASN A 174 -7.59 0.33 -26.73
C ASN A 174 -8.31 0.89 -25.51
N ILE A 175 -8.05 2.17 -25.25
CA ILE A 175 -8.66 2.92 -24.15
C ILE A 175 -9.86 3.68 -24.70
N GLY A 176 -11.04 3.36 -24.17
CA GLY A 176 -12.28 4.08 -24.43
C GLY A 176 -12.81 4.76 -23.17
N LEU A 177 -13.95 5.45 -23.30
CA LEU A 177 -14.66 6.01 -22.15
C LEU A 177 -16.03 5.37 -22.01
N MET A 178 -16.41 5.09 -20.76
CA MET A 178 -17.76 4.68 -20.42
C MET A 178 -18.36 5.65 -19.41
N LYS A 179 -19.54 6.17 -19.74
CA LYS A 179 -20.30 7.04 -18.84
C LYS A 179 -20.82 6.24 -17.65
N VAL A 180 -20.73 6.84 -16.47
CA VAL A 180 -21.21 6.28 -15.21
C VAL A 180 -22.40 7.10 -14.70
N GLY A 181 -23.42 6.42 -14.18
CA GLY A 181 -24.52 7.10 -13.51
C GLY A 181 -24.11 7.50 -12.09
N LEU A 182 -24.57 8.66 -11.61
CA LEU A 182 -24.22 9.14 -10.27
C LEU A 182 -24.82 8.29 -9.15
N ASN A 183 -26.00 7.70 -9.38
CA ASN A 183 -26.66 6.81 -8.40
C ASN A 183 -26.09 5.38 -8.40
N VAL A 184 -25.05 5.11 -9.19
CA VAL A 184 -24.43 3.78 -9.27
C VAL A 184 -23.49 3.62 -8.09
N LYS A 185 -23.59 2.49 -7.40
CA LYS A 185 -22.64 2.11 -6.35
C LYS A 185 -21.25 1.93 -6.94
N PHE A 186 -20.23 2.32 -6.19
CA PHE A 186 -18.85 2.18 -6.61
C PHE A 186 -18.49 0.72 -6.94
N LEU A 187 -18.98 -0.26 -6.16
CA LEU A 187 -18.82 -1.68 -6.44
C LEU A 187 -19.31 -2.08 -7.84
N THR A 188 -20.43 -1.52 -8.31
CA THR A 188 -20.95 -1.82 -9.66
C THR A 188 -19.99 -1.36 -10.75
N VAL A 189 -19.25 -0.28 -10.52
CA VAL A 189 -18.19 0.17 -11.44
C VAL A 189 -16.98 -0.77 -11.35
N LEU A 190 -16.50 -1.07 -10.14
CA LEU A 190 -15.32 -1.91 -9.92
C LEU A 190 -15.47 -3.32 -10.53
N THR A 191 -16.70 -3.86 -10.51
CA THR A 191 -17.04 -5.18 -11.07
C THR A 191 -17.38 -5.15 -12.56
N HIS A 192 -17.41 -3.96 -13.19
CA HIS A 192 -17.78 -3.86 -14.58
C HIS A 192 -16.74 -4.53 -15.50
N LYS A 193 -17.19 -5.35 -16.44
CA LYS A 193 -16.34 -6.16 -17.35
C LYS A 193 -15.36 -5.39 -18.24
N LYS A 194 -15.50 -4.06 -18.32
CA LYS A 194 -14.58 -3.18 -19.07
C LYS A 194 -13.72 -2.30 -18.16
N TYR A 195 -13.99 -2.30 -16.86
CA TYR A 195 -13.22 -1.57 -15.87
C TYR A 195 -12.04 -2.42 -15.39
N VAL A 196 -10.88 -1.78 -15.19
CA VAL A 196 -9.69 -2.42 -14.63
C VAL A 196 -9.16 -1.50 -13.53
N LEU A 197 -9.08 -2.03 -12.31
CA LEU A 197 -8.49 -1.33 -11.18
C LEU A 197 -6.96 -1.40 -11.32
N ARG A 198 -6.36 -0.33 -11.83
CA ARG A 198 -4.91 -0.26 -12.08
C ARG A 198 -4.17 0.30 -10.89
N ASP A 199 -3.14 -0.42 -10.45
CA ASP A 199 -2.22 -0.03 -9.38
C ASP A 199 -2.91 0.23 -8.04
N GLY A 200 -4.00 -0.49 -7.77
CA GLY A 200 -4.80 -0.35 -6.56
C GLY A 200 -5.59 0.96 -6.48
N LEU A 201 -5.75 1.65 -7.62
CA LEU A 201 -6.33 2.98 -7.71
C LEU A 201 -7.48 3.05 -8.70
N ALA A 202 -8.61 3.56 -8.22
CA ALA A 202 -9.72 3.91 -9.09
C ALA A 202 -9.53 5.31 -9.65
N ARG A 203 -9.96 5.52 -10.89
CA ARG A 203 -9.92 6.82 -11.58
C ARG A 203 -11.26 7.08 -12.24
N PHE A 204 -11.81 8.24 -11.95
CA PHE A 204 -13.00 8.77 -12.60
C PHE A 204 -12.67 10.10 -13.25
N ILE A 205 -13.26 10.33 -14.41
CA ILE A 205 -13.12 11.56 -15.16
C ILE A 205 -14.45 12.30 -15.05
N VAL A 206 -14.39 13.52 -14.53
CA VAL A 206 -15.54 14.38 -14.29
C VAL A 206 -15.48 15.53 -15.27
N VAL A 207 -16.54 15.70 -16.06
CA VAL A 207 -16.64 16.77 -17.06
C VAL A 207 -18.02 17.43 -16.99
N PRO A 208 -18.18 18.69 -17.41
CA PRO A 208 -19.49 19.35 -17.40
C PRO A 208 -20.49 18.63 -18.31
N LYS A 209 -21.76 18.67 -17.95
CA LYS A 209 -22.87 18.20 -18.80
C LYS A 209 -23.07 19.12 -20.00
N GLU A 210 -22.81 20.42 -19.83
CA GLU A 210 -22.86 21.38 -20.92
C GLU A 210 -22.01 20.91 -22.11
N ASP A 211 -22.55 21.07 -23.30
CA ASP A 211 -21.95 20.56 -24.52
C ASP A 211 -21.03 21.62 -25.15
N THR A 212 -19.90 21.87 -24.48
CA THR A 212 -18.89 22.83 -24.93
C THR A 212 -18.04 22.27 -26.08
N GLN A 213 -17.45 23.14 -26.88
CA GLN A 213 -16.52 22.71 -27.94
C GLN A 213 -15.32 21.95 -27.35
N TRP A 214 -14.78 22.43 -26.22
CA TRP A 214 -13.71 21.76 -25.49
C TRP A 214 -14.05 20.31 -25.17
N LYS A 215 -15.26 20.05 -24.65
CA LYS A 215 -15.71 18.71 -24.29
C LYS A 215 -15.78 17.79 -25.50
N LYS A 216 -16.30 18.29 -26.63
CA LYS A 216 -16.34 17.53 -27.89
C LYS A 216 -14.95 17.15 -28.36
N ASP A 217 -14.03 18.11 -28.37
CA ASP A 217 -12.65 17.91 -28.78
C ASP A 217 -11.91 16.94 -27.84
N TRP A 218 -12.18 17.02 -26.54
CA TRP A 218 -11.60 16.12 -25.54
C TRP A 218 -12.14 14.70 -25.68
N LEU A 219 -13.46 14.51 -25.80
CA LEU A 219 -14.07 13.19 -26.00
C LEU A 219 -13.64 12.52 -27.31
N ALA A 220 -13.39 13.30 -28.37
CA ALA A 220 -12.90 12.78 -29.65
C ALA A 220 -11.53 12.08 -29.56
N LYS A 221 -10.75 12.32 -28.49
CA LYS A 221 -9.48 11.62 -28.24
C LYS A 221 -9.66 10.16 -27.86
N TYR A 222 -10.82 9.79 -27.32
CA TYR A 222 -11.13 8.44 -26.81
C TYR A 222 -12.03 7.61 -27.75
N GLY A 223 -12.47 8.21 -28.87
CA GLY A 223 -13.39 7.59 -29.83
C GLY A 223 -12.72 7.10 -31.12
N LYS A 224 -11.41 6.81 -31.10
CA LYS A 224 -10.66 6.30 -32.25
C LYS A 224 -10.34 4.83 -32.12
#